data_AF-A0A7Y0ZSE5-F1
#
_entry.id   AF-A0A7Y0ZSE5-F1
#
_cell.length_a   1.000
_cell.length_b   1.000
_cell.length_c   1.000
_cell.angle_alpha   90.00
_cell.angle_beta   90.00
_cell.angle_gamma   90.00
#
_symmetry.space_group_name_H-M   'P 1'
#
loop_
_entity.id
_entity.type
_entity.pdbx_description
1 polymer ?
#
loop_
_entity_poly.entity_id
_entity_poly.type
_entity_poly.pdbx_seq_one_letter_code
_entity_poly.pdbx_strand_id
1 'polypeptide(L)'
;MSKLSALIAEASEGLSLQERIPDAKWMEVAKKCGREEVADIQKRIESLKAELVSVEDWDGDTQDEINVAIFRFSNLLRLASDDD
;
A
#
# COMPACT_ATOMS: atom_id res chain seq x y z
N MET A 1 -5.34 -14.82 0.20
CA MET A 1 -4.89 -13.54 -0.35
C MET A 1 -6.10 -12.64 -0.52
N SER A 2 -6.09 -11.42 0.01
CA SER A 2 -7.16 -10.44 -0.26
C SER A 2 -7.10 -9.96 -1.70
N LYS A 3 -8.25 -9.59 -2.29
CA LYS A 3 -8.36 -9.06 -3.66
C LYS A 3 -7.43 -7.87 -3.92
N LEU A 4 -7.27 -6.98 -2.93
CA LEU A 4 -6.29 -5.89 -2.93
C LEU A 4 -4.85 -6.38 -3.22
N SER A 5 -4.43 -7.47 -2.58
CA SER A 5 -3.08 -8.03 -2.77
C SER A 5 -2.90 -8.59 -4.19
N ALA A 6 -3.95 -9.16 -4.77
CA ALA A 6 -3.92 -9.61 -6.17
C ALA A 6 -3.78 -8.42 -7.12
N LEU A 7 -4.57 -7.35 -6.91
CA LEU A 7 -4.47 -6.12 -7.71
C LEU A 7 -3.09 -5.46 -7.63
N ILE A 8 -2.48 -5.43 -6.44
CA ILE A 8 -1.12 -4.91 -6.26
C ILE A 8 -0.10 -5.83 -6.95
N ALA A 9 -0.27 -7.16 -6.86
CA ALA A 9 0.59 -8.11 -7.54
C ALA A 9 0.53 -7.95 -9.07
N GLU A 10 -0.67 -7.82 -9.64
CA GLU A 10 -0.88 -7.51 -11.06
C GLU A 10 -0.27 -6.15 -11.44
N ALA A 11 -0.38 -5.14 -10.56
CA ALA A 11 0.25 -3.84 -10.78
C ALA A 11 1.79 -3.92 -10.75
N SER A 12 2.36 -4.80 -9.92
CA SER A 12 3.79 -5.09 -9.94
C SER A 12 4.23 -6.04 -11.06
N GLU A 13 3.28 -6.70 -11.73
CA GLU A 13 3.59 -7.65 -12.79
C GLU A 13 4.28 -6.92 -13.96
N GLY A 14 5.43 -7.46 -14.38
CA GLY A 14 6.29 -6.88 -15.39
C GLY A 14 7.25 -5.78 -14.90
N LEU A 15 7.23 -5.43 -13.60
CA LEU A 15 8.25 -4.57 -12.99
C LEU A 15 9.37 -5.43 -12.40
N SER A 16 10.62 -4.98 -12.55
CA SER A 16 11.75 -5.58 -11.86
C SER A 16 11.59 -5.41 -10.34
N LEU A 17 12.22 -6.27 -9.53
CA LEU A 17 12.17 -6.19 -8.05
C LEU A 17 12.58 -4.82 -7.48
N GLN A 18 13.39 -4.07 -8.22
CA GLN A 18 13.85 -2.73 -7.86
C GLN A 18 12.95 -1.61 -8.41
N GLU A 19 12.07 -1.94 -9.36
CA GLU A 19 11.17 -0.98 -9.98
C GLU A 19 9.91 -0.79 -9.13
N ARG A 20 9.61 0.47 -8.85
CA ARG A 20 8.45 0.85 -8.05
C ARG A 20 7.22 0.85 -8.93
N ILE A 21 6.07 0.43 -8.38
CA ILE A 21 4.78 0.55 -9.06
C ILE A 21 4.52 2.03 -9.37
N PRO A 22 4.38 2.41 -10.66
CA PRO A 22 4.14 3.79 -11.04
C PRO A 22 2.75 4.26 -10.62
N ASP A 23 2.59 5.56 -10.39
CA ASP A 23 1.32 6.17 -9.92
C ASP A 23 0.13 5.84 -10.83
N ALA A 24 0.35 5.73 -12.15
CA ALA A 24 -0.68 5.34 -13.10
C ALA A 24 -1.28 3.96 -12.78
N LYS A 25 -0.46 2.98 -12.41
CA LYS A 25 -0.93 1.65 -12.00
C LYS A 25 -1.63 1.70 -10.65
N TRP A 26 -1.18 2.54 -9.71
CA TRP A 26 -1.90 2.76 -8.46
C TRP A 26 -3.29 3.36 -8.67
N MET A 27 -3.46 4.27 -9.62
CA MET A 27 -4.78 4.78 -9.99
C MET A 27 -5.69 3.69 -10.56
N GLU A 28 -5.15 2.78 -11.38
CA GLU A 28 -5.94 1.64 -11.88
C GLU A 28 -6.36 0.68 -10.76
N VAL A 29 -5.47 0.44 -9.78
CA VAL A 29 -5.80 -0.33 -8.58
C VAL A 29 -6.89 0.40 -7.79
N ALA A 30 -6.76 1.71 -7.58
CA ALA A 30 -7.73 2.54 -6.86
C ALA A 30 -9.13 2.45 -7.46
N LYS A 31 -9.26 2.55 -8.78
CA LYS A 31 -10.53 2.40 -9.51
C LYS A 31 -11.19 1.04 -9.35
N LYS A 32 -10.41 0.00 -9.03
CA LYS A 32 -10.89 -1.37 -8.80
C LYS A 32 -11.14 -1.66 -7.32
N CYS A 33 -10.74 -0.76 -6.42
CA CYS A 33 -10.99 -0.86 -4.99
C CYS A 33 -12.42 -0.43 -4.69
N GLY A 34 -13.16 -1.27 -3.96
CA GLY A 34 -14.41 -0.91 -3.32
C GLY A 34 -14.23 -0.76 -1.81
N ARG A 35 -15.35 -0.72 -1.08
CA ARG A 35 -15.35 -0.54 0.39
C ARG A 35 -14.55 -1.61 1.13
N GLU A 36 -14.56 -2.85 0.64
CA GLU A 36 -13.79 -3.94 1.25
C GLU A 36 -12.29 -3.74 1.09
N GLU A 37 -11.84 -3.36 -0.11
CA GLU A 37 -10.43 -3.06 -0.35
C GLU A 37 -9.98 -1.82 0.42
N VAL A 38 -10.81 -0.78 0.52
CA VAL A 38 -10.55 0.42 1.33
C VAL A 38 -10.33 0.04 2.81
N ALA A 39 -11.19 -0.81 3.38
CA ALA A 39 -11.03 -1.28 4.75
C ALA A 39 -9.75 -2.13 4.94
N ASP A 40 -9.38 -2.95 3.96
CA ASP A 40 -8.13 -3.73 3.99
C ASP A 40 -6.90 -2.81 3.92
N ILE A 41 -6.91 -1.78 3.06
CA ILE A 41 -5.85 -0.76 2.99
C ILE A 41 -5.68 -0.07 4.34
N GLN A 42 -6.77 0.38 4.96
CA GLN A 42 -6.74 1.03 6.27
C GLN A 42 -6.13 0.11 7.33
N LYS A 43 -6.59 -1.14 7.39
CA LYS A 43 -6.07 -2.13 8.34
C LYS A 43 -4.57 -2.39 8.15
N ARG A 44 -4.08 -2.43 6.91
CA ARG A 44 -2.64 -2.57 6.61
C ARG A 44 -1.84 -1.36 7.08
N ILE A 45 -2.34 -0.15 6.84
CA ILE A 45 -1.70 1.08 7.34
C ILE A 45 -1.60 1.04 8.86
N GLU A 46 -2.67 0.69 9.56
CA GLU A 46 -2.68 0.58 11.02
C GLU A 46 -1.72 -0.50 11.52
N SER A 47 -1.65 -1.64 10.84
CA SER A 47 -0.72 -2.72 11.20
C SER A 47 0.74 -2.30 11.05
N LEU A 48 1.09 -1.62 9.96
CA LEU A 48 2.45 -1.09 9.74
C LEU A 48 2.81 0.01 10.74
N LYS A 49 1.86 0.87 11.09
CA LYS A 49 2.07 1.88 12.15
C LYS A 49 2.25 1.23 13.52
N ALA A 50 1.49 0.18 13.83
CA ALA A 50 1.64 -0.56 15.07
C ALA A 50 3.02 -1.24 15.14
N GLU A 51 3.50 -1.78 14.02
CA GLU A 51 4.84 -2.36 13.92
C GLU A 51 5.92 -1.31 14.18
N LEU A 52 5.83 -0.13 13.54
CA LEU A 52 6.74 1.00 13.79
C LEU A 52 6.83 1.41 15.26
N VAL A 53 5.70 1.40 15.97
CA VAL A 53 5.65 1.75 17.40
C VAL A 53 6.14 0.61 18.29
N SER A 54 5.96 -0.64 17.86
CA SER A 54 6.31 -1.82 18.65
C SER A 54 7.81 -2.12 18.65
N VAL A 55 8.56 -1.63 17.67
CA VAL A 55 10.01 -1.85 17.57
C VAL A 55 10.74 -0.59 18.02
N GLU A 56 11.51 -0.71 19.10
CA GLU A 56 12.22 0.42 19.71
C GLU A 56 13.54 0.76 18.99
N ASP A 57 14.18 -0.20 18.33
CA ASP A 57 15.49 -0.03 17.67
C ASP A 57 15.40 -0.43 16.19
N TRP A 58 15.00 0.53 15.36
CA TRP A 58 14.93 0.34 13.93
C TRP A 58 16.29 0.53 13.27
N ASP A 59 16.69 -0.44 12.45
CA ASP A 59 17.69 -0.19 11.41
C ASP A 59 17.04 0.72 10.37
N GLY A 60 17.52 1.96 10.23
CA GLY A 60 16.82 3.05 9.54
C GLY A 60 16.30 2.70 8.14
N ASP A 61 16.97 1.79 7.44
CA ASP A 61 16.54 1.27 6.14
C ASP A 61 15.16 0.56 6.22
N THR A 62 14.97 -0.30 7.21
CA THR A 62 13.70 -1.03 7.37
C THR A 62 12.57 -0.08 7.78
N GLN A 63 12.87 0.90 8.64
CA GLN A 63 11.91 1.94 9.00
C GLN A 63 11.49 2.77 7.79
N ASP A 64 12.44 3.13 6.93
CA ASP A 64 12.16 3.85 5.69
C ASP A 64 11.32 3.02 4.72
N GLU A 65 11.56 1.73 4.58
CA GLU A 65 10.73 0.84 3.76
C GLU A 65 9.28 0.78 4.26
N ILE A 66 9.07 0.67 5.58
CA ILE A 66 7.74 0.67 6.18
C ILE A 66 7.05 2.02 5.99
N ASN A 67 7.77 3.13 6.19
CA ASN A 67 7.25 4.48 5.93
C ASN A 67 6.84 4.65 4.47
N VAL A 68 7.64 4.18 3.52
CA VAL A 68 7.33 4.20 2.09
C VAL A 68 6.08 3.35 1.81
N ALA A 69 5.94 2.17 2.43
CA ALA A 69 4.75 1.34 2.29
C ALA A 69 3.50 2.06 2.82
N ILE A 70 3.56 2.65 4.02
CA ILE A 70 2.47 3.44 4.62
C ILE A 70 2.07 4.60 3.71
N PHE A 71 3.05 5.34 3.17
CA PHE A 71 2.79 6.45 2.26
C PHE A 71 2.04 6.00 1.00
N ARG A 72 2.47 4.89 0.38
CA ARG A 72 1.81 4.34 -0.81
C ARG A 72 0.38 3.87 -0.52
N PHE A 73 0.18 3.14 0.57
CA PHE A 73 -1.16 2.70 0.97
C PHE A 73 -2.06 3.89 1.29
N SER A 74 -1.53 4.95 1.92
CA SER A 74 -2.29 6.17 2.20
C SER A 74 -2.67 6.91 0.91
N ASN A 75 -1.78 6.95 -0.09
CA ASN A 75 -2.07 7.53 -1.38
C ASN A 75 -3.15 6.71 -2.12
N LEU A 76 -3.04 5.38 -2.11
CA LEU A 76 -4.04 4.49 -2.68
C LEU A 76 -5.41 4.68 -1.99
N LEU A 77 -5.42 4.76 -0.66
CA LEU A 77 -6.64 5.00 0.11
C LEU A 77 -7.32 6.30 -0.31
N ARG A 78 -6.54 7.38 -0.44
CA ARG A 78 -7.04 8.68 -0.90
C ARG A 78 -7.62 8.58 -2.30
N LEU A 79 -6.88 7.99 -3.25
CA LEU A 79 -7.36 7.81 -4.63
C LEU A 79 -8.64 6.96 -4.69
N ALA A 80 -8.76 5.93 -3.87
CA ALA A 80 -9.94 5.07 -3.81
C ALA A 80 -11.14 5.72 -3.08
N SER A 81 -10.91 6.80 -2.32
CA SER A 81 -11.95 7.52 -1.56
C SER A 81 -12.41 8.83 -2.23
N ASP A 82 -11.63 9.37 -3.17
CA ASP A 82 -11.96 10.59 -3.94
C ASP A 82 -12.94 10.31 -5.11
N ASP A 83 -13.22 9.04 -5.43
CA ASP A 83 -14.17 8.61 -6.48
C ASP A 83 -15.62 8.43 -5.96
N ASP A 84 -15.97 8.92 -4.75
CA ASP A 84 -17.33 8.88 -4.15
C ASP A 84 -18.12 10.19 -4.37
#